data_AF-A0A426XJ04-F1
#
_entry.id   AF-A0A426XJ04-F1
#
_cell.length_a   1.000
_cell.length_b   1.000
_cell.length_c   1.000
_cell.angle_alpha   90.00
_cell.angle_beta   90.00
_cell.angle_gamma   90.00
#
_symmetry.space_group_name_H-M   'P 1'
#
loop_
_entity.id
_entity.type
_entity.pdbx_description
1 polymer ?
#
loop_
_entity_poly.entity_id
_entity_poly.type
_entity_poly.pdbx_seq_one_letter_code
_entity_poly.pdbx_strand_id
1 'polypeptide(L)'
;MAEEDGRGAVASDDLARFRSLVHAADRKFAGVRDLPPWARGPLHLLHFRKAFKAYTRLWQFQQQRRRELLAGGLCRWEIGDIASRIGQLYYVQYQRTSEVRFLLEAYVFYEAIVSRGYFEVARAASAPDLTLRYKELRFYVRFLIVALLLNRTDEVRQLADRFRALVEESKAAFPVFKRLALVMFFLFSL
;
A
#
# COMPACT_ATOMS: atom_id res chain seq x y z
N MET A 1 -25.48 20.75 20.71
CA MET A 1 -24.44 20.20 21.61
C MET A 1 -24.55 18.70 21.84
N ALA A 2 -25.73 18.09 22.04
CA ALA A 2 -25.84 16.62 22.21
C ALA A 2 -25.57 15.79 20.93
N GLU A 3 -25.75 16.39 19.75
CA GLU A 3 -25.62 15.70 18.45
C GLU A 3 -24.16 15.58 17.96
N GLU A 4 -23.27 16.47 18.40
CA GLU A 4 -21.84 16.41 18.08
C GLU A 4 -21.12 15.31 18.87
N ASP A 5 -21.52 15.09 20.13
CA ASP A 5 -20.92 14.10 21.01
C ASP A 5 -21.22 12.66 20.54
N GLY A 6 -22.47 12.40 20.10
CA GLY A 6 -22.85 11.13 19.49
C GLY A 6 -22.14 10.87 18.15
N ARG A 7 -21.89 11.92 17.35
CA ARG A 7 -21.21 11.78 16.05
C ARG A 7 -19.72 11.50 16.19
N GLY A 8 -19.07 12.08 17.21
CA GLY A 8 -17.69 11.78 17.58
C GLY A 8 -17.52 10.33 18.05
N ALA A 9 -18.45 9.82 18.86
CA ALA A 9 -18.45 8.43 19.32
C ALA A 9 -18.61 7.43 18.16
N VAL A 10 -19.53 7.70 17.22
CA VAL A 10 -19.72 6.86 16.02
C VAL A 10 -18.47 6.88 15.13
N ALA A 11 -17.90 8.06 14.85
CA ALA A 11 -16.68 8.17 14.04
C ALA A 11 -15.49 7.40 14.66
N SER A 12 -15.41 7.37 16.00
CA SER A 12 -14.41 6.59 16.74
C SER A 12 -14.63 5.07 16.60
N ASP A 13 -15.87 4.58 16.73
CA ASP A 13 -16.20 3.16 16.52
C ASP A 13 -15.89 2.71 15.07
N ASP A 14 -16.19 3.57 14.10
CA ASP A 14 -15.95 3.31 12.69
C ASP A 14 -14.48 3.17 12.37
N LEU A 15 -13.66 4.04 12.96
CA LEU A 15 -12.22 3.97 12.86
C LEU A 15 -11.70 2.69 13.50
N ALA A 16 -12.13 2.34 14.71
CA ALA A 16 -11.73 1.11 15.38
C ALA A 16 -12.10 -0.13 14.54
N ARG A 17 -13.31 -0.15 13.98
CA ARG A 17 -13.77 -1.19 13.06
C ARG A 17 -12.92 -1.25 11.79
N PHE A 18 -12.59 -0.10 11.19
CA PHE A 18 -11.70 -0.03 10.04
C PHE A 18 -10.32 -0.62 10.35
N ARG A 19 -9.72 -0.27 11.50
CA ARG A 19 -8.44 -0.83 11.95
C ARG A 19 -8.49 -2.34 12.09
N SER A 20 -9.55 -2.87 12.70
CA SER A 20 -9.77 -4.30 12.84
C SER A 20 -9.85 -5.00 11.47
N LEU A 21 -10.56 -4.40 10.51
CA LEU A 21 -10.64 -4.92 9.14
C LEU A 21 -9.28 -4.89 8.42
N VAL A 22 -8.49 -3.83 8.59
CA VAL A 22 -7.10 -3.75 8.08
C VAL A 22 -6.27 -4.90 8.64
N HIS A 23 -6.23 -5.06 9.97
CA HIS A 23 -5.47 -6.15 10.60
C HIS A 23 -5.94 -7.54 10.13
N ALA A 24 -7.25 -7.74 9.95
CA ALA A 24 -7.78 -8.99 9.47
C ALA A 24 -7.46 -9.25 7.98
N ALA A 25 -7.34 -8.22 7.16
CA ALA A 25 -6.91 -8.31 5.77
C ALA A 25 -5.41 -8.59 5.67
N ASP A 26 -4.58 -7.90 6.46
CA ASP A 26 -3.14 -8.09 6.51
C ASP A 26 -2.74 -9.50 6.94
N ARG A 27 -3.45 -10.10 7.91
CA ARG A 27 -3.23 -11.53 8.26
C ARG A 27 -3.49 -12.48 7.09
N LYS A 28 -4.48 -12.18 6.25
CA LYS A 28 -4.77 -13.00 5.05
C LYS A 28 -3.75 -12.74 3.95
N PHE A 29 -3.29 -11.49 3.83
CA PHE A 29 -2.22 -11.09 2.93
C PHE A 29 -0.91 -11.83 3.23
N ALA A 30 -0.53 -11.91 4.51
CA ALA A 30 0.65 -12.67 4.94
C ALA A 30 0.59 -14.12 4.45
N GLY A 31 -0.58 -14.76 4.55
CA GLY A 31 -0.78 -16.11 4.00
C GLY A 31 -0.67 -16.23 2.47
N VAL A 32 -0.74 -15.14 1.71
CA VAL A 32 -0.43 -15.13 0.26
C VAL A 32 1.07 -14.95 0.03
N ARG A 33 1.69 -14.03 0.77
CA ARG A 33 3.12 -13.69 0.68
C ARG A 33 4.01 -14.84 1.12
N ASP A 34 3.65 -15.51 2.21
CA ASP A 34 4.49 -16.53 2.85
C ASP A 34 4.41 -17.90 2.13
N LEU A 35 3.59 -18.01 1.08
CA LEU A 35 3.52 -19.22 0.25
C LEU A 35 4.77 -19.37 -0.61
N PRO A 36 5.40 -20.57 -0.65
CA PRO A 36 6.56 -20.81 -1.48
C PRO A 36 6.33 -20.47 -2.97
N PRO A 37 7.36 -20.07 -3.74
CA PRO A 37 7.23 -19.74 -5.17
C PRO A 37 6.67 -20.87 -6.05
N TRP A 38 6.85 -22.13 -5.63
CA TRP A 38 6.29 -23.31 -6.31
C TRP A 38 4.90 -23.71 -5.83
N ALA A 39 4.37 -23.12 -4.75
CA ALA A 39 3.00 -23.33 -4.29
C ALA A 39 2.02 -22.68 -5.28
N ARG A 40 1.82 -23.33 -6.42
CA ARG A 40 0.85 -22.98 -7.46
C ARG A 40 -0.44 -23.78 -7.27
N GLY A 41 -1.50 -23.39 -7.97
CA GLY A 41 -2.76 -24.15 -8.00
C GLY A 41 -3.73 -23.83 -6.85
N PRO A 42 -4.56 -24.79 -6.41
CA PRO A 42 -5.72 -24.54 -5.55
C PRO A 42 -5.41 -23.84 -4.23
N LEU A 43 -4.29 -24.17 -3.58
CA LEU A 43 -3.89 -23.58 -2.30
C LEU A 43 -3.61 -22.08 -2.45
N HIS A 44 -2.80 -21.70 -3.44
CA HIS A 44 -2.54 -20.28 -3.73
C HIS A 44 -3.82 -19.52 -4.05
N LEU A 45 -4.67 -20.08 -4.92
CA LEU A 45 -5.94 -19.46 -5.28
C LEU A 45 -6.86 -19.29 -4.06
N LEU A 46 -6.85 -20.22 -3.11
CA LEU A 46 -7.62 -20.10 -1.86
C LEU A 46 -7.14 -18.93 -1.01
N HIS A 47 -5.83 -18.83 -0.76
CA HIS A 47 -5.25 -17.71 0.01
C HIS A 47 -5.46 -16.37 -0.69
N PHE A 48 -5.21 -16.33 -2.01
CA PHE A 48 -5.44 -15.15 -2.83
C PHE A 48 -6.89 -14.67 -2.75
N ARG A 49 -7.88 -15.57 -2.98
CA ARG A 49 -9.30 -15.23 -2.90
C ARG A 49 -9.71 -14.73 -1.51
N LYS A 50 -9.15 -15.31 -0.44
CA LYS A 50 -9.41 -14.86 0.94
C LYS A 50 -8.87 -13.45 1.19
N ALA A 51 -7.62 -13.18 0.79
CA ALA A 51 -7.01 -11.86 0.94
C ALA A 51 -7.71 -10.80 0.09
N PHE A 52 -7.93 -11.10 -1.19
CA PHE A 52 -8.60 -10.21 -2.14
C PHE A 52 -10.00 -9.84 -1.65
N LYS A 53 -10.83 -10.82 -1.26
CA LYS A 53 -12.17 -10.57 -0.70
C LYS A 53 -12.14 -9.68 0.54
N ALA A 54 -11.14 -9.83 1.41
CA ALA A 54 -11.01 -9.00 2.60
C ALA A 54 -10.67 -7.54 2.25
N TYR A 55 -9.71 -7.32 1.34
CA TYR A 55 -9.37 -5.97 0.90
C TYR A 55 -10.49 -5.32 0.08
N THR A 56 -11.21 -6.05 -0.78
CA THR A 56 -12.36 -5.47 -1.51
C THR A 56 -13.44 -4.99 -0.54
N ARG A 57 -13.75 -5.78 0.51
CA ARG A 57 -14.70 -5.37 1.55
C ARG A 57 -14.20 -4.16 2.34
N LEU A 58 -12.93 -4.14 2.71
CA LEU A 58 -12.29 -3.01 3.38
C LEU A 58 -12.32 -1.74 2.50
N TRP A 59 -12.05 -1.89 1.20
CA TRP A 59 -12.09 -0.81 0.23
C TRP A 59 -13.50 -0.24 0.05
N GLN A 60 -14.52 -1.09 0.02
CA GLN A 60 -15.92 -0.67 -0.01
C GLN A 60 -16.31 0.07 1.28
N PHE A 61 -15.92 -0.47 2.44
CA PHE A 61 -16.18 0.15 3.74
C PHE A 61 -15.61 1.57 3.82
N GLN A 62 -14.35 1.77 3.41
CA GLN A 62 -13.76 3.12 3.43
C GLN A 62 -14.41 4.06 2.42
N GLN A 63 -14.84 3.59 1.25
CA GLN A 63 -15.52 4.45 0.28
C GLN A 63 -16.87 4.95 0.82
N GLN A 64 -17.64 4.07 1.45
CA GLN A 64 -18.97 4.41 1.98
C GLN A 64 -18.89 5.37 3.16
N ARG A 65 -17.85 5.24 4.00
CA ARG A 65 -17.75 5.94 5.29
C ARG A 65 -16.58 6.91 5.35
N ARG A 66 -16.09 7.35 4.18
CA ARG A 66 -14.85 8.11 4.08
C ARG A 66 -14.84 9.37 4.94
N ARG A 67 -15.95 10.10 4.98
CA ARG A 67 -16.08 11.35 5.75
C ARG A 67 -15.96 11.10 7.25
N GLU A 68 -16.66 10.09 7.75
CA GLU A 68 -16.63 9.67 9.16
C GLU A 68 -15.23 9.20 9.57
N LEU A 69 -14.59 8.39 8.73
CA LEU A 69 -13.24 7.90 8.98
C LEU A 69 -12.20 9.03 9.03
N LEU A 70 -12.27 9.99 8.10
CA LEU A 70 -11.38 11.15 8.12
C LEU A 70 -11.63 12.04 9.35
N ALA A 71 -12.89 12.25 9.75
CA ALA A 71 -13.24 12.97 10.97
C ALA A 71 -12.75 12.25 12.23
N GLY A 72 -12.73 10.91 12.21
CA GLY A 72 -12.15 10.07 13.26
C GLY A 72 -10.62 10.04 13.28
N GLY A 73 -9.93 10.69 12.34
CA GLY A 73 -8.47 10.76 12.30
C GLY A 73 -7.78 9.75 11.37
N LEU A 74 -8.53 9.11 10.46
CA LEU A 74 -7.92 8.30 9.39
C LEU A 74 -7.03 9.19 8.52
N CYS A 75 -5.77 8.80 8.36
CA CYS A 75 -4.85 9.53 7.51
C CYS A 75 -4.98 9.08 6.05
N ARG A 76 -4.82 10.03 5.11
CA ARG A 76 -4.92 9.74 3.67
C ARG A 76 -3.92 8.70 3.18
N TRP A 77 -2.71 8.67 3.75
CA TRP A 77 -1.68 7.68 3.40
C TRP A 77 -2.12 6.25 3.72
N GLU A 78 -3.03 6.05 4.67
CA GLU A 78 -3.53 4.73 5.08
C GLU A 78 -4.47 4.13 4.03
N ILE A 79 -5.21 4.99 3.33
CA ILE A 79 -5.97 4.61 2.14
C ILE A 79 -4.99 4.21 1.02
N GLY A 80 -3.89 4.94 0.88
CA GLY A 80 -2.78 4.60 -0.02
C GLY A 80 -2.17 3.23 0.28
N ASP A 81 -1.95 2.90 1.55
CA ASP A 81 -1.45 1.58 1.98
C ASP A 81 -2.40 0.46 1.54
N ILE A 82 -3.71 0.62 1.72
CA ILE A 82 -4.70 -0.37 1.28
C ILE A 82 -4.68 -0.53 -0.24
N ALA A 83 -4.67 0.58 -0.98
CA ALA A 83 -4.59 0.55 -2.43
C ALA A 83 -3.29 -0.15 -2.89
N SER A 84 -2.17 0.10 -2.21
CA SER A 84 -0.89 -0.54 -2.52
C SER A 84 -0.94 -2.04 -2.26
N ARG A 85 -1.66 -2.51 -1.22
CA ARG A 85 -1.85 -3.95 -0.95
C ARG A 85 -2.71 -4.63 -1.99
N ILE A 86 -3.75 -3.97 -2.49
CA ILE A 86 -4.56 -4.50 -3.59
C ILE A 86 -3.72 -4.63 -4.87
N GLY A 87 -2.96 -3.59 -5.23
CA GLY A 87 -2.03 -3.65 -6.35
C GLY A 87 -0.98 -4.77 -6.19
N GLN A 88 -0.49 -4.99 -4.98
CA GLN A 88 0.44 -6.08 -4.68
C GLN A 88 -0.20 -7.46 -4.86
N LEU A 89 -1.46 -7.65 -4.47
CA LEU A 89 -2.18 -8.90 -4.73
C LEU A 89 -2.28 -9.19 -6.23
N TYR A 90 -2.64 -8.18 -7.03
CA TYR A 90 -2.66 -8.30 -8.48
C TYR A 90 -1.29 -8.69 -9.05
N TYR A 91 -0.22 -8.03 -8.57
CA TYR A 91 1.14 -8.37 -8.98
C TYR A 91 1.54 -9.82 -8.60
N VAL A 92 1.20 -10.28 -7.39
CA VAL A 92 1.46 -11.68 -6.99
C VAL A 92 0.70 -12.65 -7.88
N GLN A 93 -0.54 -12.35 -8.23
CA GLN A 93 -1.32 -13.19 -9.15
C GLN A 93 -0.69 -13.23 -10.55
N TYR A 94 -0.17 -12.10 -11.04
CA TYR A 94 0.61 -12.05 -12.28
C TYR A 94 1.83 -12.97 -12.20
N GLN A 95 2.63 -12.93 -11.12
CA GLN A 95 3.82 -13.79 -10.98
C GLN A 95 3.49 -15.30 -11.01
N ARG A 96 2.25 -15.69 -10.70
CA ARG A 96 1.82 -17.10 -10.66
C ARG A 96 1.18 -17.58 -11.96
N THR A 97 0.57 -16.68 -12.72
CA THR A 97 -0.24 -16.99 -13.92
C THR A 97 0.39 -16.49 -15.21
N SER A 98 1.29 -15.51 -15.12
CA SER A 98 1.83 -14.73 -16.24
C SER A 98 0.75 -14.03 -17.07
N GLU A 99 -0.46 -13.84 -16.53
CA GLU A 99 -1.53 -13.13 -17.22
C GLU A 99 -1.38 -11.62 -17.08
N VAL A 100 -1.08 -10.94 -18.20
CA VAL A 100 -0.82 -9.50 -18.26
C VAL A 100 -1.97 -8.64 -17.70
N ARG A 101 -3.22 -9.12 -17.76
CA ARG A 101 -4.38 -8.42 -17.17
C ARG A 101 -4.16 -8.05 -15.70
N PHE A 102 -3.56 -8.92 -14.90
CA PHE A 102 -3.31 -8.64 -13.49
C PHE A 102 -2.18 -7.61 -13.30
N LEU A 103 -1.21 -7.60 -14.20
CA LEU A 103 -0.15 -6.60 -14.19
C LEU A 103 -0.69 -5.20 -14.51
N LEU A 104 -1.63 -5.10 -15.46
CA LEU A 104 -2.36 -3.86 -15.78
C LEU A 104 -3.18 -3.36 -14.59
N GLU A 105 -3.90 -4.24 -13.89
CA GLU A 105 -4.64 -3.86 -12.69
C GLU A 105 -3.71 -3.32 -11.58
N ALA A 106 -2.56 -3.98 -11.35
CA ALA A 106 -1.56 -3.49 -10.40
C ALA A 106 -1.07 -2.08 -10.78
N TYR A 107 -0.81 -1.84 -12.08
CA TYR A 107 -0.41 -0.53 -12.59
C TYR A 107 -1.46 0.54 -12.30
N VAL A 108 -2.74 0.28 -12.60
CA VAL A 108 -3.85 1.23 -12.36
C VAL A 108 -3.92 1.62 -10.88
N PHE A 109 -3.75 0.68 -9.96
CA PHE A 109 -3.71 0.99 -8.53
C PHE A 109 -2.50 1.85 -8.14
N TYR A 110 -1.32 1.56 -8.69
CA TYR A 110 -0.11 2.32 -8.37
C TYR A 110 -0.13 3.75 -8.96
N GLU A 111 -0.57 3.90 -10.20
CA GLU A 111 -0.79 5.20 -10.83
C GLU A 111 -1.84 6.01 -10.04
N ALA A 112 -2.92 5.35 -9.60
CA ALA A 112 -3.95 5.96 -8.77
C ALA A 112 -3.42 6.48 -7.43
N ILE A 113 -2.39 5.84 -6.86
CA ILE A 113 -1.76 6.25 -5.60
C ILE A 113 -0.90 7.50 -5.80
N VAL A 114 -0.09 7.52 -6.86
CA VAL A 114 0.75 8.67 -7.20
C VAL A 114 -0.11 9.88 -7.56
N SER A 115 -1.07 9.72 -8.48
CA SER A 115 -1.97 10.81 -8.92
C SER A 115 -2.75 11.46 -7.79
N ARG A 116 -3.11 10.70 -6.75
CA ARG A 116 -3.85 11.22 -5.58
C ARG A 116 -2.94 11.77 -4.49
N GLY A 117 -1.62 11.67 -4.63
CA GLY A 117 -0.65 12.20 -3.68
C GLY A 117 -0.83 11.64 -2.26
N TYR A 118 -1.10 10.34 -2.11
CA TYR A 118 -1.39 9.76 -0.79
C TYR A 118 -0.22 9.91 0.20
N PHE A 119 1.01 9.99 -0.29
CA PHE A 119 2.20 10.21 0.54
C PHE A 119 2.54 11.69 0.77
N GLU A 120 1.90 12.64 0.09
CA GLU A 120 2.28 14.07 0.19
C GLU A 120 2.04 14.65 1.59
N VAL A 121 0.90 14.31 2.22
CA VAL A 121 0.57 14.78 3.58
C VAL A 121 1.60 14.28 4.61
N ALA A 122 2.14 13.08 4.39
CA ALA A 122 3.18 12.52 5.25
C ALA A 122 4.51 13.26 5.14
N ARG A 123 4.84 13.79 3.95
CA ARG A 123 6.08 14.55 3.72
C ARG A 123 6.00 15.94 4.33
N ALA A 124 4.81 16.53 4.39
CA ALA A 124 4.58 17.85 4.97
C ALA A 124 4.50 17.84 6.51
N ALA A 125 4.54 16.67 7.15
CA ALA A 125 4.50 16.57 8.61
C ALA A 125 5.79 17.11 9.24
N SER A 126 5.66 17.90 10.31
CA SER A 126 6.79 18.53 11.02
C SER A 126 7.75 17.51 11.65
N ALA A 127 7.31 16.28 11.89
CA ALA A 127 8.13 15.18 12.37
C ALA A 127 8.11 14.06 11.32
N PRO A 128 9.25 13.80 10.64
CA PRO A 128 9.28 12.80 9.59
C PRO A 128 9.18 11.39 10.21
N ASP A 129 8.20 10.59 9.76
CA ASP A 129 8.01 9.20 10.20
C ASP A 129 8.84 8.24 9.33
N LEU A 130 9.83 7.59 9.94
CA LEU A 130 10.72 6.64 9.27
C LEU A 130 9.97 5.41 8.74
N THR A 131 8.94 4.94 9.45
CA THR A 131 8.15 3.78 9.03
C THR A 131 7.38 4.09 7.76
N LEU A 132 6.75 5.26 7.71
CA LEU A 132 6.02 5.74 6.55
C LEU A 132 6.98 5.98 5.37
N ARG A 133 8.19 6.48 5.64
CA ARG A 133 9.22 6.63 4.61
C ARG A 133 9.60 5.28 3.98
N TYR A 134 9.75 4.23 4.78
CA TYR A 134 10.00 2.89 4.24
C TYR A 134 8.85 2.35 3.40
N LYS A 135 7.60 2.64 3.78
CA LYS A 135 6.42 2.24 2.98
C LYS A 135 6.43 2.92 1.62
N GLU A 136 6.70 4.23 1.59
CA GLU A 136 6.79 5.02 0.36
C GLU A 136 7.91 4.52 -0.56
N LEU A 137 9.11 4.31 -0.02
CA LEU A 137 10.24 3.77 -0.80
C LEU A 137 9.91 2.41 -1.43
N ARG A 138 9.32 1.49 -0.66
CA ARG A 138 8.95 0.18 -1.20
C ARG A 138 7.82 0.27 -2.21
N PHE A 139 6.89 1.20 -2.04
CA PHE A 139 5.84 1.47 -3.01
C PHE A 139 6.44 1.89 -4.36
N TYR A 140 7.33 2.88 -4.39
CA TYR A 140 7.95 3.36 -5.63
C TYR A 140 8.73 2.26 -6.36
N VAL A 141 9.47 1.41 -5.63
CA VAL A 141 10.19 0.28 -6.22
C VAL A 141 9.24 -0.73 -6.87
N ARG A 142 8.13 -1.07 -6.19
CA ARG A 142 7.12 -1.97 -6.77
C ARG A 142 6.48 -1.38 -8.01
N PHE A 143 6.21 -0.07 -7.99
CA PHE A 143 5.64 0.59 -9.15
C PHE A 143 6.62 0.61 -10.33
N LEU A 144 7.90 0.90 -10.05
CA LEU A 144 8.97 0.86 -11.06
C LEU A 144 9.06 -0.52 -11.73
N ILE A 145 9.01 -1.61 -10.95
CA ILE A 145 9.01 -2.98 -11.48
C ILE A 145 7.81 -3.23 -12.39
N VAL A 146 6.60 -2.83 -11.98
CA VAL A 146 5.39 -3.00 -12.80
C VAL A 146 5.45 -2.18 -14.09
N ALA A 147 5.92 -0.93 -14.02
CA ALA A 147 6.08 -0.08 -15.20
C ALA A 147 7.13 -0.64 -16.18
N LEU A 148 8.24 -1.19 -15.67
CA LEU A 148 9.26 -1.88 -16.46
C LEU A 148 8.67 -3.10 -17.19
N LEU A 149 7.93 -3.95 -16.47
CA LEU A 149 7.32 -5.15 -17.05
C LEU A 149 6.25 -4.83 -18.11
N LEU A 150 5.63 -3.66 -18.03
CA LEU A 150 4.68 -3.15 -19.03
C LEU A 150 5.35 -2.30 -20.14
N ASN A 151 6.68 -2.19 -20.13
CA ASN A 151 7.45 -1.39 -21.08
C ASN A 151 7.01 0.09 -21.17
N ARG A 152 6.64 0.68 -20.04
CA ARG A 152 6.22 2.09 -19.89
C ARG A 152 7.43 2.99 -19.67
N THR A 153 8.22 3.20 -20.71
CA THR A 153 9.58 3.77 -20.59
C THR A 153 9.63 5.21 -20.10
N ASP A 154 8.62 6.03 -20.40
CA ASP A 154 8.49 7.40 -19.88
C ASP A 154 8.20 7.36 -18.37
N GLU A 155 7.26 6.53 -17.94
CA GLU A 155 6.90 6.38 -16.53
C GLU A 155 8.03 5.77 -15.72
N VAL A 156 8.78 4.81 -16.28
CA VAL A 156 9.98 4.25 -15.65
C VAL A 156 11.01 5.34 -15.35
N ARG A 157 11.28 6.25 -16.31
CA ARG A 157 12.20 7.37 -16.10
C ARG A 157 11.73 8.28 -14.96
N GLN A 158 10.47 8.70 -15.02
CA GLN A 158 9.89 9.57 -13.98
C GLN A 158 9.90 8.92 -12.59
N LEU A 159 9.56 7.63 -12.50
CA LEU A 159 9.57 6.88 -11.24
C LEU A 159 10.99 6.69 -10.71
N ALA A 160 11.98 6.44 -11.57
CA ALA A 160 13.37 6.28 -11.17
C ALA A 160 13.94 7.60 -10.61
N ASP A 161 13.67 8.72 -11.28
CA ASP A 161 14.09 10.05 -10.82
C ASP A 161 13.44 10.39 -9.48
N ARG A 162 12.12 10.14 -9.34
CA ARG A 162 11.41 10.36 -8.09
C ARG A 162 11.92 9.46 -6.97
N PHE A 163 12.19 8.19 -7.24
CA PHE A 163 12.74 7.26 -6.26
C PHE A 163 14.14 7.69 -5.80
N ARG A 164 15.00 8.13 -6.73
CA ARG A 164 16.33 8.67 -6.40
C ARG A 164 16.23 9.90 -5.50
N ALA A 165 15.38 10.87 -5.84
CA ALA A 165 15.14 12.05 -5.00
C ALA A 165 14.65 11.64 -3.60
N LEU A 166 13.68 10.72 -3.54
CA LEU A 166 13.15 10.19 -2.28
C LEU A 166 14.23 9.51 -1.41
N VAL A 167 15.17 8.78 -2.01
CA VAL A 167 16.30 8.17 -1.29
C VAL A 167 17.22 9.24 -0.69
N GLU A 168 17.57 10.27 -1.45
CA GLU A 168 18.42 11.36 -0.96
C GLU A 168 17.72 12.17 0.14
N GLU A 169 16.44 12.50 -0.03
CA GLU A 169 15.63 13.14 1.02
C GLU A 169 15.56 12.26 2.28
N SER A 170 15.46 10.93 2.13
CA SER A 170 15.46 10.00 3.27
C SER A 170 16.79 10.01 4.02
N LYS A 171 17.92 10.01 3.30
CA LYS A 171 19.26 10.08 3.91
C LYS A 171 19.46 11.40 4.68
N ALA A 172 18.93 12.50 4.15
CA ALA A 172 19.01 13.81 4.79
C ALA A 172 18.12 13.89 6.04
N ALA A 173 16.89 13.40 5.95
CA ALA A 173 15.92 13.44 7.06
C ALA A 173 16.22 12.42 8.17
N PHE A 174 16.86 11.28 7.86
CA PHE A 174 17.05 10.18 8.80
C PHE A 174 18.52 9.69 8.86
N PRO A 175 19.29 10.08 9.88
CA PRO A 175 20.69 9.65 10.03
C PRO A 175 20.89 8.12 10.10
N VAL A 176 19.89 7.39 10.65
CA VAL A 176 19.89 5.92 10.78
C VAL A 176 19.81 5.21 9.41
N PHE A 177 19.31 5.90 8.37
CA PHE A 177 19.15 5.35 7.02
C PHE A 177 20.50 5.03 6.33
N LYS A 178 21.63 5.54 6.86
CA LYS A 178 22.98 5.34 6.28
C LYS A 178 23.48 3.88 6.34
N ARG A 179 22.82 2.97 7.06
CA ARG A 179 23.18 1.54 7.04
C ARG A 179 22.46 0.83 5.88
N LEU A 180 23.16 0.69 4.74
CA LEU A 180 22.75 -0.01 3.51
C LEU A 180 22.08 -1.38 3.73
N ALA A 181 22.47 -2.11 4.78
CA ALA A 181 21.89 -3.40 5.14
C ALA A 181 20.38 -3.34 5.40
N LEU A 182 19.86 -2.23 5.93
CA LEU A 182 18.43 -2.09 6.24
C LEU A 182 17.58 -1.84 4.97
N VAL A 183 18.15 -1.10 4.02
CA VAL A 183 17.51 -0.80 2.72
C VAL A 183 17.38 -2.09 1.92
N MET A 184 18.43 -2.92 1.89
CA MET A 184 18.41 -4.23 1.26
C MET A 184 17.45 -5.21 1.94
N PHE A 185 17.46 -5.31 3.27
CA PHE A 185 16.55 -6.20 4.00
C PHE A 185 15.07 -5.89 3.73
N PHE A 186 14.72 -4.61 3.58
CA PHE A 186 13.35 -4.18 3.31
C PHE A 186 12.94 -4.17 1.84
N LEU A 187 13.89 -4.06 0.91
CA LEU A 187 13.68 -4.30 -0.52
C LEU A 187 13.43 -5.78 -0.83
N PHE A 188 14.05 -6.69 -0.08
CA PHE A 188 13.97 -8.14 -0.32
C PHE A 188 12.80 -8.86 0.39
N SER A 189 12.10 -8.19 1.32
CA SER A 189 10.84 -8.70 1.89
C SER A 189 9.62 -8.41 0.99
N LEU A 190 9.81 -8.48 -0.33
CA LEU A 190 8.88 -8.01 -1.36
C LEU A 190 7.64 -8.89 -1.46
#